data_AF-A0A1G2U0Z1-F1
#
_entry.id   AF-A0A1G2U0Z1-F1
#
_cell.length_a   1.000
_cell.length_b   1.000
_cell.length_c   1.000
_cell.angle_alpha   90.00
_cell.angle_beta   90.00
_cell.angle_gamma   90.00
#
_symmetry.space_group_name_H-M   'P 1'
#
loop_
_entity.id
_entity.type
_entity.pdbx_description
1 polymer ?
#
loop_
_entity_poly.entity_id
_entity_poly.type
_entity_poly.pdbx_seq_one_letter_code
_entity_poly.pdbx_strand_id
1 'polypeptide(L)'
;MTTLPTTYSRQPRTMPEAGVTLIEPLVSIAVFSVIMAISLGSVLSILDAGRKANSLRSVMTNLNFALEILSREIKFGTNYYCGTNTASPHTLTNDCAGGATSITFTSSTGVDTIYRLQNNQIQKSTDHGVSYSGITSPDIIVQDLKFYVFGSTAGNTFQPRAFITTRGYAGVKPTAQSKFFIQTSASQRILDI
;
A
#
# COMPACT_ATOMS: atom_id res chain seq x y z
N MET A 1 9.61 -77.21 61.77
CA MET A 1 10.54 -76.20 62.31
C MET A 1 11.31 -75.64 61.13
N THR A 2 10.78 -74.58 60.51
CA THR A 2 11.33 -73.93 59.32
C THR A 2 11.03 -72.44 59.45
N THR A 3 12.05 -71.67 59.85
CA THR A 3 11.99 -70.22 60.00
C THR A 3 12.22 -69.57 58.64
N LEU A 4 11.25 -68.78 58.16
CA LEU A 4 11.44 -67.90 57.00
C LEU A 4 12.25 -66.66 57.42
N PRO A 5 13.20 -66.19 56.60
CA PRO A 5 13.97 -64.99 56.91
C PRO A 5 13.14 -63.74 56.62
N THR A 6 13.09 -62.82 57.58
CA THR A 6 12.58 -61.47 57.37
C THR A 6 13.62 -60.64 56.62
N THR A 7 13.33 -60.28 55.37
CA THR A 7 14.11 -59.32 54.60
C THR A 7 13.77 -57.89 55.04
N TYR A 8 14.74 -57.19 55.61
CA TYR A 8 14.63 -55.78 55.97
C TYR A 8 14.94 -54.90 54.74
N SER A 9 13.93 -54.28 54.16
CA SER A 9 14.10 -53.28 53.09
C SER A 9 14.48 -51.92 53.69
N ARG A 10 15.66 -51.40 53.33
CA ARG A 10 16.04 -50.01 53.66
C ARG A 10 15.31 -49.06 52.71
N GLN A 11 14.42 -48.23 53.24
CA GLN A 11 13.85 -47.12 52.48
C GLN A 11 14.92 -46.05 52.23
N PRO A 12 15.00 -45.46 51.03
CA PRO A 12 15.94 -44.38 50.74
C PRO A 12 15.58 -43.14 51.58
N ARG A 13 16.56 -42.60 52.32
CA ARG A 13 16.42 -41.31 53.01
C ARG A 13 16.30 -40.21 51.96
N THR A 14 15.15 -39.56 51.89
CA THR A 14 15.05 -38.24 51.24
C THR A 14 15.86 -37.25 52.09
N MET A 15 16.86 -36.60 51.48
CA MET A 15 17.55 -35.49 52.14
C MET A 15 16.51 -34.38 52.36
N PRO A 16 16.50 -33.70 53.52
CA PRO A 16 15.63 -32.54 53.70
C PRO A 16 15.97 -31.50 52.63
N GLU A 17 15.00 -31.15 51.78
CA GLU A 17 15.15 -30.02 50.87
C GLU A 17 15.34 -28.76 51.72
N ALA A 18 16.38 -27.98 51.40
CA ALA A 18 16.65 -26.72 52.08
C ALA A 18 15.46 -25.77 51.87
N GLY A 19 14.86 -25.29 52.96
CA GLY A 19 13.81 -24.28 52.90
C GLY A 19 14.40 -22.94 52.50
N VAL A 20 13.91 -22.36 51.40
CA VAL A 20 14.23 -21.00 50.97
C VAL A 20 13.61 -19.97 51.92
N THR A 21 14.31 -18.86 52.13
CA THR A 21 13.88 -17.81 53.06
C THR A 21 12.80 -16.93 52.45
N LEU A 22 11.93 -16.31 53.25
CA LEU A 22 10.85 -15.43 52.75
C LEU A 22 11.36 -14.20 51.95
N ILE A 23 12.60 -13.78 52.18
CA ILE A 23 13.23 -12.67 51.45
C ILE A 23 13.60 -13.06 50.00
N GLU A 24 13.80 -14.34 49.73
CA GLU A 24 14.22 -14.89 48.43
C GLU A 24 13.16 -14.76 47.31
N PRO A 25 11.87 -15.11 47.53
CA PRO A 25 10.83 -14.81 46.55
C PRO A 25 10.54 -13.30 46.43
N LEU A 26 10.81 -12.51 47.47
CA LEU A 26 10.61 -11.05 47.44
C LEU A 26 11.61 -10.37 46.50
N VAL A 27 12.89 -10.74 46.59
CA VAL A 27 13.93 -10.27 45.66
C VAL A 27 13.67 -10.79 44.24
N SER A 28 13.23 -12.04 44.09
CA SER A 28 12.96 -12.64 42.78
C SER A 28 11.83 -11.92 42.04
N ILE A 29 10.72 -11.63 42.72
CA ILE A 29 9.58 -10.89 42.13
C ILE A 29 9.99 -9.45 41.81
N ALA A 30 10.77 -8.81 42.67
CA ALA A 30 11.27 -7.45 42.43
C ALA A 30 12.10 -7.39 41.14
N VAL A 31 13.10 -8.26 40.97
CA VAL A 31 13.94 -8.28 39.77
C VAL A 31 13.15 -8.71 38.53
N PHE A 32 12.28 -9.71 38.64
CA PHE A 32 11.45 -10.18 37.52
C PHE A 32 10.50 -9.10 37.00
N SER A 33 9.88 -8.33 37.90
CA SER A 33 8.95 -7.26 37.52
C SER A 33 9.64 -6.15 36.72
N VAL A 34 10.88 -5.80 37.08
CA VAL A 34 11.70 -4.81 36.36
C VAL A 34 12.03 -5.30 34.95
N ILE A 35 12.44 -6.57 34.80
CA ILE A 35 12.76 -7.17 33.50
C ILE A 35 11.52 -7.23 32.61
N MET A 36 10.37 -7.62 33.18
CA MET A 36 9.10 -7.65 32.44
C MET A 36 8.69 -6.25 31.97
N ALA A 37 8.80 -5.22 32.83
CA ALA A 37 8.48 -3.85 32.44
C ALA A 37 9.30 -3.37 31.22
N ILE A 38 10.60 -3.66 31.20
CA ILE A 38 11.48 -3.33 30.06
C ILE A 38 11.04 -4.11 28.80
N SER A 39 10.76 -5.40 28.95
CA SER A 39 10.36 -6.28 27.84
C SER A 39 9.03 -5.87 27.21
N LEU A 40 8.03 -5.50 28.02
CA LEU A 40 6.75 -5.01 27.53
C LEU A 40 6.91 -3.73 26.70
N GLY A 41 7.82 -2.83 27.08
CA GLY A 41 8.13 -1.63 26.29
C GLY A 41 8.56 -1.96 24.86
N SER A 42 9.43 -2.97 24.70
CA SER A 42 9.88 -3.44 23.39
C SER A 42 8.75 -4.09 22.58
N VAL A 43 7.92 -4.94 23.21
CA VAL A 43 6.80 -5.60 22.54
C VAL A 43 5.79 -4.58 22.02
N LEU A 44 5.42 -3.58 22.83
CA LEU A 44 4.50 -2.52 22.41
C LEU A 44 5.05 -1.73 21.21
N SER A 45 6.35 -1.41 21.22
CA SER A 45 6.99 -0.73 20.08
C SER A 45 6.91 -1.55 18.78
N ILE A 46 7.13 -2.87 18.86
CA ILE A 46 7.00 -3.78 17.72
C ILE A 46 5.56 -3.84 17.22
N LEU A 47 4.58 -3.89 18.13
CA LEU A 47 3.16 -3.91 17.75
C LEU A 47 2.74 -2.63 17.03
N ASP A 48 3.18 -1.46 17.49
CA ASP A 48 2.89 -0.19 16.84
C ASP A 48 3.56 -0.07 15.47
N ALA A 49 4.81 -0.53 15.35
CA ALA A 49 5.51 -0.62 14.07
C ALA A 49 4.78 -1.56 13.10
N GLY A 50 4.32 -2.72 13.58
CA GLY A 50 3.55 -3.69 12.79
C GLY A 50 2.22 -3.15 12.29
N ARG A 51 1.45 -2.45 13.16
CA ARG A 51 0.20 -1.79 12.77
C ARG A 51 0.44 -0.74 11.69
N LYS A 52 1.49 0.07 11.81
CA LYS A 52 1.87 1.07 10.82
C LYS A 52 2.25 0.42 9.48
N ALA A 53 3.06 -0.64 9.51
CA ALA A 53 3.46 -1.38 8.33
C ALA A 53 2.27 -2.01 7.60
N ASN A 54 1.30 -2.56 8.34
CA ASN A 54 0.08 -3.15 7.77
C ASN A 54 -0.80 -2.10 7.07
N SER A 55 -0.98 -0.93 7.69
CA SER A 55 -1.73 0.18 7.08
C SER A 55 -1.05 0.68 5.80
N LEU A 56 0.28 0.90 5.84
CA LEU A 56 1.07 1.25 4.67
C LEU A 56 0.91 0.23 3.54
N ARG A 57 1.00 -1.07 3.87
CA ARG A 57 0.90 -2.15 2.88
C ARG A 57 -0.45 -2.12 2.16
N SER A 58 -1.55 -1.98 2.90
CA SER A 58 -2.90 -1.89 2.30
C SER A 58 -3.01 -0.71 1.34
N VAL A 59 -2.53 0.46 1.75
CA VAL A 59 -2.51 1.68 0.94
C VAL A 59 -1.71 1.50 -0.34
N MET A 60 -0.49 0.98 -0.23
CA MET A 60 0.39 0.79 -1.39
C MET A 60 -0.19 -0.23 -2.36
N THR A 61 -0.81 -1.32 -1.88
CA THR A 61 -1.49 -2.29 -2.76
C THR A 61 -2.65 -1.66 -3.52
N ASN A 62 -3.52 -0.91 -2.85
CA ASN A 62 -4.65 -0.23 -3.50
C ASN A 62 -4.17 0.80 -4.54
N LEU A 63 -3.15 1.58 -4.20
CA LEU A 63 -2.59 2.57 -5.11
C LEU A 63 -1.90 1.92 -6.32
N ASN A 64 -1.11 0.88 -6.09
CA ASN A 64 -0.45 0.13 -7.17
C ASN A 64 -1.47 -0.48 -8.12
N PHE A 65 -2.56 -1.05 -7.60
CA PHE A 65 -3.65 -1.57 -8.43
C PHE A 65 -4.29 -0.48 -9.31
N ALA A 66 -4.59 0.68 -8.73
CA ALA A 66 -5.13 1.82 -9.48
C ALA A 66 -4.17 2.31 -10.57
N LEU A 67 -2.88 2.42 -10.26
CA LEU A 67 -1.85 2.82 -11.22
C LEU A 67 -1.61 1.76 -12.31
N GLU A 68 -1.71 0.47 -11.98
CA GLU A 68 -1.59 -0.61 -12.95
C GLU A 68 -2.74 -0.55 -13.97
N ILE A 69 -3.99 -0.44 -13.51
CA ILE A 69 -5.16 -0.26 -14.38
C ILE A 69 -4.97 0.96 -15.27
N LEU A 70 -4.65 2.11 -14.67
CA LEU A 70 -4.45 3.36 -15.40
C LEU A 70 -3.35 3.21 -16.45
N SER A 71 -2.20 2.61 -16.11
CA SER A 71 -1.08 2.41 -17.03
C SER A 71 -1.44 1.45 -18.17
N ARG A 72 -2.25 0.43 -17.88
CA ARG A 72 -2.71 -0.57 -18.85
C ARG A 72 -3.68 0.05 -19.85
N GLU A 73 -4.68 0.79 -19.36
CA GLU A 73 -5.65 1.46 -20.22
C GLU A 73 -4.98 2.52 -21.09
N ILE A 74 -4.07 3.32 -20.51
CA ILE A 74 -3.26 4.25 -21.28
C ILE A 74 -2.45 3.50 -22.32
N LYS A 75 -1.74 2.42 -21.96
CA LYS A 75 -0.92 1.65 -22.92
C LYS A 75 -1.70 1.16 -24.14
N PHE A 76 -2.93 0.72 -23.97
CA PHE A 76 -3.74 0.21 -25.09
C PHE A 76 -4.68 1.26 -25.68
N GLY A 77 -4.65 2.49 -25.18
CA GLY A 77 -5.44 3.60 -25.67
C GLY A 77 -4.87 4.25 -26.93
N THR A 78 -5.69 5.08 -27.57
CA THR A 78 -5.34 5.91 -28.72
C THR A 78 -5.79 7.35 -28.48
N ASN A 79 -5.41 8.27 -29.37
CA ASN A 79 -5.81 9.68 -29.32
C ASN A 79 -5.50 10.35 -27.96
N TYR A 80 -4.25 10.31 -27.49
CA TYR A 80 -3.91 10.93 -26.22
C TYR A 80 -4.08 12.45 -26.27
N TYR A 81 -4.86 12.97 -25.35
CA TYR A 81 -5.07 14.39 -25.15
C TYR A 81 -4.72 14.74 -23.72
N CYS A 82 -3.67 15.52 -23.56
CA CYS A 82 -3.29 16.00 -22.25
C CYS A 82 -4.22 17.14 -21.81
N GLY A 83 -5.00 16.88 -20.77
CA GLY A 83 -6.11 17.70 -20.33
C GLY A 83 -7.44 16.94 -20.35
N THR A 84 -8.53 17.68 -20.19
CA THR A 84 -9.89 17.13 -20.22
C THR A 84 -10.52 17.47 -21.56
N ASN A 85 -10.99 16.45 -22.28
CA ASN A 85 -11.85 16.62 -23.45
C ASN A 85 -13.14 15.81 -23.25
N THR A 86 -14.29 16.47 -23.40
CA THR A 86 -15.62 15.88 -23.23
C THR A 86 -16.37 15.73 -24.56
N ALA A 87 -15.68 15.87 -25.69
CA ALA A 87 -16.28 15.65 -27.01
C ALA A 87 -16.54 14.15 -27.22
N SER A 88 -17.56 13.86 -28.03
CA SER A 88 -17.94 12.50 -28.41
C SER A 88 -18.19 12.46 -29.92
N PRO A 89 -17.35 11.78 -30.74
CA PRO A 89 -16.12 11.08 -30.36
C PRO A 89 -14.93 12.03 -30.12
N HIS A 90 -14.05 11.66 -29.20
CA HIS A 90 -12.77 12.32 -28.98
C HIS A 90 -11.79 12.00 -30.12
N THR A 91 -11.29 13.04 -30.77
CA THR A 91 -10.37 12.91 -31.93
C THR A 91 -9.13 13.80 -31.82
N LEU A 92 -9.07 14.67 -30.80
CA LEU A 92 -7.97 15.60 -30.63
C LEU A 92 -6.79 14.92 -29.96
N THR A 93 -5.58 15.30 -30.37
CA THR A 93 -4.34 14.89 -29.70
C THR A 93 -3.63 16.12 -29.18
N ASN A 94 -3.02 16.01 -28.00
CA ASN A 94 -2.29 17.12 -27.39
C ASN A 94 -1.21 16.58 -26.44
N ASP A 95 0.03 16.98 -26.71
CA ASP A 95 1.18 16.69 -25.86
C ASP A 95 1.28 17.71 -24.72
N CYS A 96 1.95 17.32 -23.63
CA CYS A 96 2.19 18.21 -22.50
C CYS A 96 3.52 17.90 -21.79
N ALA A 97 4.58 18.59 -22.21
CA ALA A 97 5.87 18.49 -21.54
C ALA A 97 5.85 19.09 -20.11
N GLY A 98 4.98 20.08 -19.85
CA GLY A 98 4.81 20.71 -18.53
C GLY A 98 3.95 19.90 -17.55
N GLY A 99 3.26 18.87 -18.06
CA GLY A 99 2.32 18.04 -17.32
C GLY A 99 0.94 18.68 -17.14
N ALA A 100 -0.11 17.86 -17.11
CA ALA A 100 -1.47 18.27 -16.76
C ALA A 100 -2.06 17.40 -15.65
N THR A 101 -3.10 17.89 -14.97
CA THR A 101 -3.78 17.17 -13.88
C THR A 101 -4.86 16.19 -14.37
N SER A 102 -5.08 16.15 -15.68
CA SER A 102 -5.98 15.21 -16.34
C SER A 102 -5.44 14.73 -17.67
N ILE A 103 -5.95 13.60 -18.13
CA ILE A 103 -5.67 13.02 -19.44
C ILE A 103 -6.96 12.40 -20.00
N THR A 104 -7.20 12.63 -21.27
CA THR A 104 -8.27 11.99 -22.05
C THR A 104 -7.64 11.13 -23.14
N PHE A 105 -8.18 9.94 -23.35
CA PHE A 105 -7.78 9.06 -24.44
C PHE A 105 -8.93 8.12 -24.79
N THR A 106 -8.90 7.55 -25.99
CA THR A 106 -9.86 6.52 -26.41
C THR A 106 -9.31 5.15 -25.98
N SER A 107 -10.07 4.41 -25.17
CA SER A 107 -9.67 3.08 -24.69
C SER A 107 -9.67 2.05 -25.83
N SER A 108 -9.08 0.88 -25.61
CA SER A 108 -9.08 -0.23 -26.58
C SER A 108 -10.49 -0.74 -26.93
N THR A 109 -11.48 -0.42 -26.12
CA THR A 109 -12.90 -0.72 -26.36
C THR A 109 -13.62 0.34 -27.20
N GLY A 110 -12.91 1.39 -27.64
CA GLY A 110 -13.48 2.51 -28.37
C GLY A 110 -14.21 3.54 -27.49
N VAL A 111 -14.11 3.41 -26.16
CA VAL A 111 -14.76 4.33 -25.21
C VAL A 111 -13.79 5.40 -24.76
N ASP A 112 -14.19 6.66 -24.86
CA ASP A 112 -13.39 7.78 -24.41
C ASP A 112 -13.35 7.83 -22.88
N THR A 113 -12.14 7.78 -22.36
CA THR A 113 -11.85 7.66 -20.94
C THR A 113 -11.10 8.89 -20.47
N ILE A 114 -11.54 9.47 -19.35
CA ILE A 114 -10.94 10.65 -18.73
C ILE A 114 -10.45 10.27 -17.35
N TYR A 115 -9.17 10.51 -17.09
CA TYR A 115 -8.60 10.45 -15.75
C TYR A 115 -8.29 11.85 -15.25
N ARG A 116 -8.62 12.13 -13.99
CA ARG A 116 -8.31 13.41 -13.35
C ARG A 116 -8.08 13.25 -11.85
N LEU A 117 -7.40 14.23 -11.27
CA LEU A 117 -7.38 14.42 -9.83
C LEU A 117 -8.47 15.41 -9.42
N GLN A 118 -9.40 14.96 -8.57
CA GLN A 118 -10.37 15.84 -7.92
C GLN A 118 -10.73 15.30 -6.54
N ASN A 119 -10.97 16.19 -5.57
CA ASN A 119 -11.28 15.84 -4.19
C ASN A 119 -10.24 14.89 -3.57
N ASN A 120 -8.96 15.11 -3.89
CA ASN A 120 -7.83 14.30 -3.43
C ASN A 120 -7.89 12.82 -3.83
N GLN A 121 -8.68 12.47 -4.83
CA GLN A 121 -8.81 11.10 -5.33
C GLN A 121 -8.55 11.08 -6.84
N ILE A 122 -7.94 10.00 -7.33
CA ILE A 122 -7.87 9.77 -8.78
C ILE A 122 -9.25 9.29 -9.20
N GLN A 123 -9.83 9.96 -10.18
CA GLN A 123 -11.15 9.64 -10.71
C GLN A 123 -11.07 9.26 -12.17
N LYS A 124 -11.96 8.37 -12.58
CA LYS A 124 -12.15 7.88 -13.94
C LYS A 124 -13.57 8.17 -14.40
N SER A 125 -13.71 8.67 -15.62
CA SER A 125 -14.96 8.76 -16.38
C SER A 125 -14.84 7.96 -17.67
N THR A 126 -15.91 7.28 -18.06
CA THR A 126 -16.05 6.53 -19.32
C THR A 126 -17.26 6.99 -20.13
N ASP A 127 -17.79 8.15 -19.80
CA ASP A 127 -19.01 8.73 -20.35
C ASP A 127 -18.78 10.19 -20.75
N HIS A 128 -17.61 10.48 -21.31
CA HIS A 128 -17.20 11.81 -21.77
C HIS A 128 -17.27 12.89 -20.68
N GLY A 129 -17.02 12.52 -19.42
CA GLY A 129 -16.97 13.45 -18.30
C GLY A 129 -18.33 13.79 -17.69
N VAL A 130 -19.36 12.99 -17.92
CA VAL A 130 -20.67 13.15 -17.26
C VAL A 130 -20.62 12.65 -15.82
N SER A 131 -20.06 11.46 -15.59
CA SER A 131 -19.90 10.87 -14.26
C SER A 131 -18.44 10.45 -14.01
N TYR A 132 -18.04 10.54 -12.74
CA TYR A 132 -16.69 10.23 -12.31
C TYR A 132 -16.74 9.26 -11.13
N SER A 133 -15.96 8.18 -11.25
CA SER A 133 -15.78 7.16 -10.21
C SER A 133 -14.36 7.21 -9.67
N GLY A 134 -14.22 7.16 -8.35
CA GLY A 134 -12.90 7.11 -7.71
C GLY A 134 -12.25 5.74 -7.89
N ILE A 135 -11.00 5.71 -8.37
CA ILE A 135 -10.23 4.46 -8.53
C ILE A 135 -9.29 4.17 -7.36
N THR A 136 -8.95 5.19 -6.56
CA THR A 136 -8.13 5.05 -5.34
C THR A 136 -9.02 4.96 -4.10
N SER A 137 -8.56 4.28 -3.04
CA SER A 137 -9.31 4.22 -1.77
C SER A 137 -9.49 5.63 -1.16
N PRO A 138 -10.63 5.92 -0.48
CA PRO A 138 -10.82 7.16 0.29
C PRO A 138 -9.79 7.39 1.40
N ASP A 139 -9.14 6.32 1.89
CA ASP A 139 -8.08 6.41 2.90
C ASP A 139 -6.76 7.01 2.35
N ILE A 140 -6.67 7.15 1.02
CA ILE A 140 -5.51 7.66 0.29
C ILE A 140 -5.82 9.08 -0.15
N ILE A 141 -5.03 10.04 0.36
CA ILE A 141 -5.12 11.44 -0.04
C ILE A 141 -4.05 11.70 -1.10
N VAL A 142 -4.49 11.86 -2.34
CA VAL A 142 -3.64 12.28 -3.46
C VAL A 142 -3.53 13.79 -3.45
N GLN A 143 -2.30 14.28 -3.33
CA GLN A 143 -1.97 15.71 -3.30
C GLN A 143 -1.65 16.24 -4.69
N ASP A 144 -0.87 15.48 -5.46
CA ASP A 144 -0.42 15.88 -6.79
C ASP A 144 -0.52 14.67 -7.72
N LEU A 145 -1.11 14.89 -8.89
CA LEU A 145 -1.18 13.95 -9.99
C LEU A 145 -0.86 14.73 -11.25
N LYS A 146 0.16 14.30 -11.99
CA LYS A 146 0.51 14.88 -13.27
C LYS A 146 0.68 13.81 -14.32
N PHE A 147 0.12 14.10 -15.49
CA PHE A 147 0.27 13.34 -16.71
C PHE A 147 1.14 14.14 -17.66
N TYR A 148 2.16 13.50 -18.22
CA TYR A 148 3.02 14.05 -19.25
C TYR A 148 2.85 13.20 -20.49
N VAL A 149 2.35 13.77 -21.57
CA VAL A 149 2.11 13.07 -22.83
C VAL A 149 3.12 13.57 -23.86
N PHE A 150 3.74 12.64 -24.58
CA PHE A 150 4.70 12.92 -25.62
C PHE A 150 4.41 12.07 -26.86
N GLY A 151 4.58 12.68 -28.03
CA GLY A 151 4.50 12.00 -29.32
C GLY A 151 3.09 11.67 -29.76
N SER A 152 2.05 12.25 -29.15
CA SER A 152 0.64 11.97 -29.49
C SER A 152 0.18 12.63 -30.80
N THR A 153 0.91 13.62 -31.29
CA THR A 153 0.54 14.38 -32.49
C THR A 153 0.60 13.52 -33.76
N ALA A 154 -0.46 13.57 -34.56
CA ALA A 154 -0.56 12.85 -35.83
C ALA A 154 0.58 13.23 -36.80
N GLY A 155 1.16 12.23 -37.47
CA GLY A 155 2.23 12.42 -38.45
C GLY A 155 3.65 12.36 -37.89
N ASN A 156 3.82 12.18 -36.58
CA ASN A 156 5.13 11.98 -35.97
C ASN A 156 5.52 10.50 -35.95
N THR A 157 6.80 10.16 -36.16
CA THR A 157 7.30 8.77 -36.14
C THR A 157 7.57 8.24 -34.73
N PHE A 158 7.30 9.03 -33.70
CA PHE A 158 7.47 8.62 -32.31
C PHE A 158 6.28 7.83 -31.81
N GLN A 159 6.55 6.74 -31.10
CA GLN A 159 5.52 6.01 -30.37
C GLN A 159 4.99 6.88 -29.22
N PRO A 160 3.67 7.16 -29.14
CA PRO A 160 3.10 7.95 -28.08
C PRO A 160 3.35 7.32 -26.72
N ARG A 161 3.64 8.15 -25.72
CA ARG A 161 4.00 7.69 -24.38
C ARG A 161 3.58 8.70 -23.33
N ALA A 162 3.07 8.18 -22.22
CA ALA A 162 2.61 8.96 -21.09
C ALA A 162 3.42 8.62 -19.83
N PHE A 163 3.82 9.65 -19.08
CA PHE A 163 4.34 9.51 -17.73
C PHE A 163 3.28 10.00 -16.75
N ILE A 164 3.10 9.24 -15.67
CA ILE A 164 2.20 9.57 -14.58
C ILE A 164 3.05 9.73 -13.34
N THR A 165 2.92 10.87 -12.66
CA THR A 165 3.52 11.09 -11.35
C THR A 165 2.42 11.33 -10.34
N THR A 166 2.47 10.60 -9.22
CA THR A 166 1.48 10.68 -8.16
C THR A 166 2.18 10.90 -6.83
N ARG A 167 1.76 11.92 -6.09
CA ARG A 167 2.22 12.23 -4.73
C ARG A 167 1.03 12.27 -3.78
N GLY A 168 1.19 11.71 -2.60
CA GLY A 168 0.16 11.75 -1.60
C GLY A 168 0.58 11.16 -0.28
N TYR A 169 -0.40 10.94 0.58
CA TYR A 169 -0.23 10.26 1.84
C TYR A 169 -1.48 9.47 2.22
N ALA A 170 -1.32 8.53 3.14
CA ALA A 170 -2.42 7.86 3.80
C ALA A 170 -2.26 7.90 5.32
N GLY A 171 -3.39 7.92 6.02
CA GLY A 171 -3.45 8.03 7.47
C GLY A 171 -3.96 9.39 7.96
N VAL A 172 -4.80 9.35 9.00
CA VAL A 172 -5.51 10.52 9.55
C VAL A 172 -4.64 11.37 10.49
N LYS A 173 -3.75 10.74 11.27
CA LYS A 173 -2.90 11.46 12.25
C LYS A 173 -1.60 11.92 11.60
N PRO A 174 -1.18 13.19 11.73
CA PRO A 174 0.05 13.69 11.12
C PRO A 174 1.32 12.87 11.45
N THR A 175 1.42 12.36 12.69
CA THR A 175 2.55 11.53 13.14
C THR A 175 2.53 10.09 12.62
N ALA A 176 1.37 9.63 12.13
CA ALA A 176 1.18 8.30 11.57
C ALA A 176 0.99 8.31 10.03
N GLN A 177 1.12 9.47 9.40
CA GLN A 177 0.99 9.58 7.95
C GLN A 177 2.10 8.84 7.23
N SER A 178 1.70 8.09 6.22
CA SER A 178 2.60 7.41 5.31
C SER A 178 2.57 8.13 3.96
N LYS A 179 3.67 8.79 3.62
CA LYS A 179 3.80 9.56 2.37
C LYS A 179 4.30 8.64 1.25
N PHE A 180 3.83 8.88 0.03
CA PHE A 180 4.27 8.17 -1.16
C PHE A 180 4.52 9.14 -2.31
N PHE A 181 5.45 8.75 -3.17
CA PHE A 181 5.72 9.40 -4.44
C PHE A 181 6.03 8.31 -5.46
N ILE A 182 5.16 8.13 -6.44
CA ILE A 182 5.26 7.07 -7.45
C ILE A 182 5.29 7.72 -8.82
N GLN A 183 6.16 7.20 -9.69
CA GLN A 183 6.21 7.54 -11.09
C GLN A 183 6.08 6.27 -11.92
N THR A 184 5.19 6.32 -12.91
CA THR A 184 4.93 5.22 -13.84
C THR A 184 4.96 5.75 -15.26
N SER A 185 5.38 4.93 -16.22
CA SER A 185 5.34 5.28 -17.65
C SER A 185 4.62 4.20 -18.44
N ALA A 186 3.82 4.61 -19.42
CA ALA A 186 3.18 3.73 -20.38
C ALA A 186 3.51 4.21 -21.80
N SER A 187 4.01 3.30 -22.64
CA SER A 187 4.14 3.52 -24.08
C SER A 187 2.96 2.88 -24.79
N GLN A 188 2.42 3.55 -25.80
CA GLN A 188 1.28 3.06 -26.55
C GLN A 188 1.63 1.75 -27.24
N ARG A 189 0.74 0.76 -27.15
CA ARG A 189 0.77 -0.46 -27.94
C ARG A 189 -0.60 -0.64 -28.55
N ILE A 190 -0.68 -0.43 -29.86
CA ILE A 190 -1.89 -0.74 -30.62
C ILE A 190 -2.08 -2.26 -30.53
N LEU A 191 -3.28 -2.69 -30.12
CA LEU A 191 -3.67 -4.09 -30.26
C LEU A 191 -3.85 -4.37 -31.75
N ASP A 192 -3.03 -5.28 -32.27
CA ASP A 192 -3.32 -5.94 -33.54
C ASP A 192 -4.49 -6.90 -33.27
N ILE A 193 -5.67 -6.61 -33.81
CA ILE A 193 -6.86 -7.47 -33.75
C ILE A 193 -7.17 -8.06 -35.12
#